data_AF-E0TW46-F1
#
_entry.id   AF-E0TW46-F1
#
_cell.length_a   1.000
_cell.length_b   1.000
_cell.length_c   1.000
_cell.angle_alpha   90.00
_cell.angle_beta   90.00
_cell.angle_gamma   90.00
#
_symmetry.space_group_name_H-M   'P 1'
#
loop_
_entity.id
_entity.type
_entity.pdbx_description
1 polymer ?
#
loop_
_entity_poly.entity_id
_entity_poly.type
_entity_poly.pdbx_seq_one_letter_code
_entity_poly.pdbx_strand_id
1 'polypeptide(L)'
;MKLSSCLYGFVAHGAVFLLTGGCMLLAMAASLPIVFLFDRLPDVVFTAGAILFLLGSYAYVWFLAVRFAYNQKMRLFDVQLGSFVLLAFMVSLYLLDGSSMTDIVRNWDDAGCAFVPPAFSFLCFTYALVLLPVYQSKLWHLILPNGVRLKDLFHVLGDLVLILMLLIGATLLFRSF
;
A
#
# COMPACT_ATOMS: atom_id res chain seq x y z
N MET A 1 8.14 14.19 -21.94
CA MET A 1 7.30 13.27 -21.16
C MET A 1 6.15 12.81 -22.03
N LYS A 2 5.79 11.52 -22.06
CA LYS A 2 4.55 11.09 -22.73
C LYS A 2 3.42 11.23 -21.73
N LEU A 3 2.53 12.22 -21.93
CA LEU A 3 1.39 12.49 -21.04
C LEU A 3 0.57 11.21 -20.77
N SER A 4 0.43 10.33 -21.77
CA SER A 4 -0.23 9.03 -21.68
C SER A 4 0.39 8.08 -20.63
N SER A 5 1.72 8.04 -20.49
CA SER A 5 2.38 7.19 -19.47
C SER A 5 2.13 7.70 -18.05
N CYS A 6 2.09 9.03 -17.88
CA CYS A 6 1.79 9.68 -16.61
C CYS A 6 0.31 9.47 -16.23
N LEU A 7 -0.61 9.68 -17.18
CA LEU A 7 -2.03 9.41 -16.98
C LEU A 7 -2.27 7.94 -16.62
N TYR A 8 -1.56 7.01 -17.27
CA TYR A 8 -1.62 5.59 -16.91
C TYR A 8 -1.18 5.35 -15.46
N GLY A 9 -0.05 5.94 -15.03
CA GLY A 9 0.41 5.84 -13.65
C GLY A 9 -0.62 6.33 -12.63
N PHE A 10 -1.27 7.46 -12.92
CA PHE A 10 -2.33 8.02 -12.09
C PHE A 10 -3.54 7.08 -11.99
N VAL A 11 -4.05 6.61 -13.13
CA VAL A 11 -5.21 5.71 -13.20
C VAL A 11 -4.90 4.36 -12.55
N ALA A 12 -3.71 3.81 -12.80
CA ALA A 12 -3.27 2.56 -12.20
C ALA A 12 -3.19 2.67 -10.67
N HIS A 13 -2.64 3.77 -10.14
CA HIS A 13 -2.58 3.99 -8.70
C HIS A 13 -3.98 4.09 -8.10
N GLY A 14 -4.91 4.82 -8.74
CA GLY A 14 -6.31 4.91 -8.30
C GLY A 14 -7.02 3.55 -8.30
N ALA A 15 -6.84 2.75 -9.36
CA ALA A 15 -7.42 1.41 -9.45
C ALA A 15 -6.85 0.46 -8.40
N VAL A 16 -5.54 0.46 -8.19
CA VAL A 16 -4.88 -0.36 -7.15
C VAL A 16 -5.37 0.06 -5.76
N PHE A 17 -5.49 1.36 -5.50
CA PHE A 17 -5.98 1.88 -4.23
C PHE A 17 -7.41 1.42 -3.94
N LEU A 18 -8.34 1.61 -4.89
CA LEU A 18 -9.73 1.18 -4.76
C LEU A 18 -9.86 -0.33 -4.57
N LEU A 19 -9.09 -1.12 -5.34
CA LEU A 19 -9.12 -2.57 -5.23
C LEU A 19 -8.58 -3.04 -3.88
N THR A 20 -7.47 -2.44 -3.41
CA THR A 20 -6.88 -2.78 -2.10
C THR A 20 -7.81 -2.39 -0.96
N GLY A 21 -8.48 -1.23 -1.04
CA GLY A 21 -9.53 -0.82 -0.11
C GLY A 21 -10.72 -1.77 -0.12
N GLY A 22 -11.16 -2.22 -1.30
CA GLY A 22 -12.20 -3.25 -1.44
C GLY A 22 -11.78 -4.59 -0.83
N CYS A 23 -10.54 -5.02 -1.04
CA CYS A 23 -9.97 -6.21 -0.40
C CYS A 23 -9.93 -6.08 1.12
N MET A 24 -9.68 -4.88 1.66
CA MET A 24 -9.72 -4.63 3.10
C MET A 24 -11.13 -4.82 3.64
N LEU A 25 -12.15 -4.22 3.00
CA LEU A 25 -13.54 -4.38 3.40
C LEU A 25 -13.98 -5.85 3.33
N LEU A 26 -13.56 -6.59 2.31
CA LEU A 26 -13.82 -8.02 2.19
C LEU A 26 -13.11 -8.83 3.28
N ALA A 27 -11.84 -8.52 3.59
CA ALA A 27 -11.10 -9.18 4.66
C ALA A 27 -11.74 -8.94 6.03
N MET A 28 -12.24 -7.72 6.27
CA MET A 28 -13.01 -7.38 7.47
C MET A 28 -14.37 -8.10 7.50
N ALA A 29 -15.10 -8.15 6.39
CA ALA A 29 -16.36 -8.88 6.33
C ALA A 29 -16.17 -10.39 6.56
N ALA A 30 -15.10 -10.97 6.00
CA ALA A 30 -14.73 -12.37 6.20
C ALA A 30 -14.21 -12.66 7.61
N SER A 31 -13.74 -11.65 8.34
CA SER A 31 -13.28 -11.79 9.73
C SER A 31 -14.41 -12.02 10.71
N LEU A 32 -15.54 -11.35 10.50
CA LEU A 32 -16.72 -11.39 11.37
C LEU A 32 -17.18 -12.82 11.69
N PRO A 33 -17.39 -13.72 10.70
CA PRO A 33 -17.75 -15.10 10.99
C PRO A 33 -16.61 -15.89 11.62
N ILE A 34 -15.34 -15.58 11.33
CA ILE A 34 -14.17 -16.30 11.88
C ILE A 34 -13.99 -15.99 13.37
N VAL A 35 -14.12 -14.72 13.77
CA VAL A 35 -14.11 -14.30 15.18
C VAL A 35 -15.27 -14.95 15.93
N PHE A 36 -16.45 -15.02 15.29
CA PHE A 36 -17.63 -15.68 15.88
C PHE A 36 -17.47 -17.21 16.01
N LEU A 37 -16.82 -17.88 15.05
CA LEU A 37 -16.61 -19.34 15.06
C LEU A 37 -15.44 -19.78 15.94
N PHE A 38 -14.38 -18.97 15.98
CA PHE A 38 -13.15 -19.26 16.70
C PHE A 38 -12.92 -18.17 17.74
N ASP A 39 -13.72 -18.23 18.82
CA ASP A 39 -13.70 -17.40 20.04
C ASP A 39 -12.34 -17.40 20.80
N ARG A 40 -11.27 -17.89 20.16
CA ARG A 40 -9.94 -18.17 20.72
C ARG A 40 -8.76 -17.78 19.82
N LEU A 41 -8.97 -17.32 18.59
CA LEU A 41 -7.84 -16.86 17.77
C LEU A 41 -7.36 -15.50 18.29
N PRO A 42 -6.06 -15.32 18.59
CA PRO A 42 -5.55 -14.03 19.04
C PRO A 42 -5.78 -12.97 17.95
N ASP A 43 -6.26 -11.78 18.34
CA ASP A 43 -6.47 -10.64 17.43
C ASP A 43 -5.25 -10.35 16.55
N VAL A 44 -4.05 -10.64 17.08
CA VAL A 44 -2.77 -10.51 16.38
C VAL A 44 -2.67 -11.42 15.15
N VAL A 45 -3.15 -12.66 15.22
CA VAL A 45 -3.11 -13.61 14.10
C VAL A 45 -4.05 -13.17 13.00
N PHE A 46 -5.24 -12.70 13.39
CA PHE A 46 -6.22 -12.18 12.45
C PHE A 46 -5.70 -10.92 11.73
N THR A 47 -5.16 -9.98 12.50
CA THR A 47 -4.58 -8.73 11.99
C THR A 47 -3.39 -9.00 11.07
N ALA A 48 -2.48 -9.90 11.45
CA ALA A 48 -1.34 -10.27 10.62
C ALA A 48 -1.78 -10.93 9.30
N GLY A 49 -2.79 -11.80 9.34
CA GLY A 49 -3.37 -12.40 8.14
C GLY A 49 -3.96 -11.37 7.19
N ALA A 50 -4.74 -10.42 7.71
CA ALA A 50 -5.32 -9.33 6.92
C ALA A 50 -4.25 -8.43 6.29
N ILE A 51 -3.20 -8.07 7.04
CA ILE A 51 -2.07 -7.27 6.55
C ILE A 51 -1.34 -8.01 5.42
N LEU A 52 -1.05 -9.30 5.60
CA LEU A 52 -0.38 -10.11 4.58
C LEU A 52 -1.24 -10.27 3.32
N PHE A 53 -2.54 -10.48 3.47
CA PHE A 53 -3.47 -10.55 2.35
C PHE A 53 -3.50 -9.23 1.57
N LEU A 54 -3.60 -8.10 2.27
CA LEU A 54 -3.59 -6.77 1.68
C LEU A 54 -2.27 -6.46 0.97
N LEU A 55 -1.14 -6.77 1.60
CA LEU A 55 0.17 -6.59 1.00
C LEU A 55 0.33 -7.46 -0.25
N GLY A 56 -0.14 -8.71 -0.19
CA GLY A 56 -0.13 -9.65 -1.30
C GLY A 56 -0.99 -9.17 -2.47
N SER A 57 -2.23 -8.74 -2.21
CA SER A 57 -3.12 -8.20 -3.24
C SER A 57 -2.56 -6.92 -3.86
N TYR A 58 -2.04 -6.02 -3.03
CA TYR A 58 -1.44 -4.77 -3.48
C TYR A 58 -0.22 -5.03 -4.38
N ALA A 59 0.70 -5.89 -3.95
CA ALA A 59 1.88 -6.27 -4.71
C ALA A 59 1.50 -6.93 -6.04
N TYR A 60 0.55 -7.87 -6.02
CA TYR A 60 0.11 -8.59 -7.21
C TYR A 60 -0.48 -7.65 -8.28
N VAL A 61 -1.36 -6.73 -7.88
CA VAL A 61 -2.00 -5.80 -8.82
C VAL A 61 -0.97 -4.83 -9.39
N TRP A 62 -0.04 -4.34 -8.56
CA TRP A 62 1.08 -3.54 -9.04
C TRP A 62 1.99 -4.31 -10.01
N PHE A 63 2.25 -5.59 -9.75
CA PHE A 63 3.00 -6.43 -10.68
C PHE A 63 2.33 -6.47 -12.05
N LEU A 64 1.01 -6.66 -12.11
CA LEU A 64 0.26 -6.63 -13.37
C LEU A 64 0.34 -5.25 -14.05
N ALA A 65 0.15 -4.17 -13.29
CA ALA A 65 0.18 -2.81 -13.82
C ALA A 65 1.56 -2.44 -14.38
N VAL A 66 2.63 -2.82 -13.69
CA VAL A 66 4.01 -2.57 -14.10
C VAL A 66 4.40 -3.42 -15.30
N ARG A 67 3.99 -4.71 -15.32
CA ARG A 67 4.19 -5.59 -16.48
C ARG A 67 3.50 -5.05 -17.73
N PHE A 68 2.28 -4.55 -17.60
CA PHE A 68 1.57 -3.93 -18.72
C PHE A 68 2.30 -2.68 -19.22
N ALA A 69 2.71 -1.78 -18.32
CA ALA A 69 3.47 -0.58 -18.68
C ALA A 69 4.79 -0.92 -19.39
N TYR A 70 5.48 -1.96 -18.93
CA TYR A 70 6.71 -2.46 -19.55
C TYR A 70 6.46 -2.98 -20.97
N ASN A 71 5.42 -3.81 -21.15
CA ASN A 71 5.05 -4.34 -22.48
C ASN A 71 4.64 -3.23 -23.46
N GLN A 72 4.02 -2.16 -22.96
CA GLN A 72 3.66 -0.97 -23.77
C GLN A 72 4.85 -0.02 -24.00
N LYS A 73 6.07 -0.40 -23.59
CA LYS A 73 7.30 0.42 -23.71
C LYS A 73 7.13 1.82 -23.10
N MET A 74 6.37 1.91 -22.01
CA MET A 74 6.23 3.15 -21.24
C MET A 74 7.54 3.46 -20.49
N ARG A 75 7.72 4.71 -20.08
CA ARG A 75 8.84 5.09 -19.22
C ARG A 75 8.43 4.90 -17.76
N LEU A 76 9.20 4.10 -17.01
CA LEU A 76 8.98 3.88 -15.57
C LEU A 76 8.82 5.20 -14.80
N PHE A 77 9.70 6.17 -15.09
CA PHE A 77 9.66 7.49 -14.46
C PHE A 77 8.32 8.21 -14.66
N ASP A 78 7.76 8.18 -15.87
CA ASP A 78 6.48 8.83 -16.15
C ASP A 78 5.33 8.13 -15.39
N VAL A 79 5.36 6.78 -15.29
CA VAL A 79 4.37 5.98 -14.54
C VAL A 79 4.47 6.22 -13.03
N GLN A 80 5.69 6.31 -12.50
CA GLN A 80 5.96 6.67 -11.12
C GLN A 80 5.42 8.07 -10.81
N LEU A 81 5.74 9.05 -11.65
CA LEU A 81 5.29 10.43 -11.48
C LEU A 81 3.76 10.52 -11.41
N GLY A 82 3.05 9.84 -12.32
CA GLY A 82 1.58 9.79 -12.28
C GLY A 82 1.03 9.20 -10.98
N SER A 83 1.68 8.15 -10.47
CA SER A 83 1.33 7.55 -9.18
C SER A 83 1.55 8.53 -8.02
N PHE A 84 2.66 9.26 -8.02
CA PHE A 84 2.98 10.27 -7.00
C PHE A 84 2.02 11.46 -7.01
N VAL A 85 1.51 11.88 -8.18
CA VAL A 85 0.54 12.98 -8.27
C VAL A 85 -0.74 12.66 -7.52
N LEU A 86 -1.29 11.46 -7.69
CA LEU A 86 -2.49 11.03 -6.96
C LEU A 86 -2.23 10.99 -5.45
N LEU A 87 -1.05 10.52 -5.06
CA LEU A 87 -0.63 10.41 -3.67
C LEU A 87 -0.46 11.78 -3.01
N ALA A 88 0.16 12.73 -3.71
CA ALA A 88 0.27 14.12 -3.27
C ALA A 88 -1.11 14.78 -3.13
N PHE A 89 -2.02 14.54 -4.08
CA PHE A 89 -3.40 15.03 -4.00
C PHE A 89 -4.14 14.50 -2.77
N MET A 90 -4.02 13.19 -2.48
CA MET A 90 -4.63 12.59 -1.28
C MET A 90 -4.06 13.22 0.00
N VAL A 91 -2.75 13.40 0.10
CA VAL A 91 -2.12 14.07 1.26
C VAL A 91 -2.60 15.52 1.39
N SER A 92 -2.73 16.26 0.29
CA SER A 92 -3.25 17.62 0.30
C SER A 92 -4.69 17.69 0.81
N LEU A 93 -5.56 16.74 0.44
CA LEU A 93 -6.92 16.68 0.96
C LEU A 93 -6.96 16.51 2.48
N TYR A 94 -6.08 15.67 3.04
CA TYR A 94 -5.97 15.48 4.49
C TYR A 94 -5.47 16.75 5.21
N LEU A 95 -4.49 17.45 4.65
CA LEU A 95 -3.95 18.68 5.24
C LEU A 95 -4.93 19.87 5.14
N LEU A 96 -5.74 19.92 4.09
CA LEU A 96 -6.77 20.95 3.91
C LEU A 96 -7.92 20.85 4.92
N ASP A 97 -8.11 19.67 5.53
CA ASP A 97 -9.10 19.43 6.59
C ASP A 97 -8.69 20.03 7.95
N GLY A 98 -7.58 20.79 8.01
CA GLY A 98 -7.10 21.46 9.22
C GLY A 98 -6.44 20.53 10.24
N SER A 99 -6.34 19.24 9.92
CA SER A 99 -5.67 18.25 10.77
C SER A 99 -4.16 18.40 10.71
N SER A 100 -3.50 18.58 11.87
CA SER A 100 -2.03 18.62 11.91
C SER A 100 -1.47 17.21 11.73
N MET A 101 -0.28 17.06 11.10
CA MET A 101 0.37 15.74 10.98
C MET A 101 0.53 15.04 12.33
N THR A 102 0.78 15.81 13.39
CA THR A 102 0.87 15.32 14.77
C THR A 102 -0.45 14.80 15.31
N ASP A 103 -1.58 15.47 15.00
CA ASP A 103 -2.91 14.99 15.40
C ASP A 103 -3.29 13.73 14.62
N ILE A 104 -3.01 13.69 13.31
CA ILE A 104 -3.28 12.50 12.47
C ILE A 104 -2.49 11.29 12.98
N VAL A 105 -1.22 11.46 13.33
CA VAL A 105 -0.36 10.35 13.79
C VAL A 105 -0.72 9.90 15.21
N ARG A 106 -1.26 10.79 16.07
CA ARG A 106 -1.62 10.47 17.45
C ARG A 106 -3.07 10.01 17.62
N ASN A 107 -3.97 10.39 16.72
CA ASN A 107 -5.40 10.03 16.78
C ASN A 107 -5.63 8.61 16.22
N TRP A 108 -5.12 7.63 16.96
CA TRP A 108 -5.39 6.20 16.78
C TRP A 108 -6.66 5.74 17.49
N ASP A 109 -7.18 6.54 18.43
CA ASP A 109 -8.36 6.20 19.22
C ASP A 109 -9.65 6.64 18.54
N ASP A 110 -10.51 5.65 18.30
CA ASP A 110 -11.86 5.73 17.73
C ASP A 110 -12.83 6.49 18.66
N ALA A 111 -12.74 7.81 18.74
CA ALA A 111 -13.84 8.62 19.27
C ALA A 111 -14.91 8.95 18.20
N GLY A 112 -14.67 8.61 16.93
CA GLY A 112 -15.58 8.84 15.81
C GLY A 112 -16.05 7.54 15.15
N CYS A 113 -17.24 7.56 14.55
CA CYS A 113 -17.84 6.44 13.79
C CYS A 113 -17.10 6.07 12.49
N ALA A 114 -15.80 6.35 12.39
CA ALA A 114 -14.99 6.09 11.21
C ALA A 114 -14.49 4.63 11.24
N PHE A 115 -14.80 3.87 10.20
CA PHE A 115 -14.50 2.44 10.08
C PHE A 115 -12.98 2.12 10.02
N VAL A 116 -12.12 3.13 9.85
CA VAL A 116 -10.65 3.03 9.84
C VAL A 116 -10.05 4.29 10.46
N PRO A 117 -9.12 4.19 11.43
CA PRO A 117 -8.48 5.37 12.02
C PRO A 117 -7.74 6.21 10.96
N PRO A 118 -7.83 7.56 11.02
CA PRO A 118 -7.09 8.46 10.13
C PRO A 118 -5.58 8.22 10.19
N ALA A 119 -5.05 7.91 11.37
CA ALA A 119 -3.65 7.56 11.60
C ALA A 119 -3.21 6.35 10.78
N PHE A 120 -4.03 5.29 10.76
CA PHE A 120 -3.77 4.07 10.01
C PHE A 120 -3.76 4.34 8.51
N SER A 121 -4.71 5.14 8.03
CA SER A 121 -4.78 5.54 6.62
C SER A 121 -3.53 6.32 6.20
N PHE A 122 -3.12 7.32 6.99
CA PHE A 122 -1.90 8.12 6.75
C PHE A 122 -0.63 7.26 6.76
N LEU A 123 -0.56 6.28 7.66
CA LEU A 123 0.55 5.31 7.71
C LEU A 123 0.62 4.49 6.42
N CYS A 124 -0.51 3.91 6.01
CA CYS A 124 -0.62 3.17 4.75
C CYS A 124 -0.23 4.03 3.55
N PHE A 125 -0.59 5.31 3.54
CA PHE A 125 -0.17 6.25 2.48
C PHE A 125 1.35 6.50 2.48
N THR A 126 1.95 6.69 3.65
CA THR A 126 3.40 6.90 3.79
C THR A 126 4.18 5.64 3.42
N TYR A 127 3.63 4.47 3.75
CA TYR A 127 4.15 3.18 3.32
C TYR A 127 4.08 3.03 1.81
N ALA A 128 2.95 3.39 1.19
CA ALA A 128 2.83 3.42 -0.26
C ALA A 128 3.86 4.37 -0.91
N LEU A 129 4.14 5.55 -0.32
CA LEU A 129 5.14 6.50 -0.83
C LEU A 129 6.55 5.92 -0.96
N VAL A 130 6.97 5.11 0.01
CA VAL A 130 8.33 4.56 0.08
C VAL A 130 8.42 3.20 -0.61
N LEU A 131 7.48 2.31 -0.33
CA LEU A 131 7.51 0.94 -0.84
C LEU A 131 7.19 0.88 -2.34
N LEU A 132 6.27 1.71 -2.83
CA LEU A 132 5.85 1.68 -4.23
C LEU A 132 6.97 1.96 -5.24
N PRO A 133 7.72 3.08 -5.17
CA PRO A 133 8.78 3.36 -6.14
C PRO A 133 9.89 2.31 -6.09
N VAL A 134 10.23 1.81 -4.89
CA VAL A 134 11.22 0.74 -4.72
C VAL A 134 10.72 -0.56 -5.37
N TYR A 135 9.46 -0.91 -5.14
CA TYR A 135 8.84 -2.09 -5.73
C TYR A 135 8.81 -2.03 -7.25
N GLN A 136 8.28 -0.94 -7.80
CA GLN A 136 8.18 -0.73 -9.24
C GLN A 136 9.56 -0.76 -9.90
N SER A 137 10.59 -0.16 -9.26
CA SER A 137 11.97 -0.20 -9.72
C SER A 137 12.54 -1.63 -9.75
N LYS A 138 12.36 -2.40 -8.67
CA LYS A 138 12.81 -3.80 -8.62
C LYS A 138 12.10 -4.67 -9.66
N LEU A 139 10.80 -4.51 -9.83
CA LEU A 139 10.07 -5.19 -10.90
C LEU A 139 10.63 -4.85 -12.29
N TRP A 140 10.85 -3.56 -12.55
CA TRP A 140 11.27 -3.05 -13.85
C TRP A 140 12.70 -3.47 -14.24
N HIS A 141 13.61 -3.48 -13.28
CA HIS A 141 15.04 -3.74 -13.54
C HIS A 141 15.47 -5.18 -13.29
N LEU A 142 14.83 -5.89 -12.35
CA LEU A 142 15.27 -7.24 -11.95
C LEU A 142 14.35 -8.34 -12.47
N ILE A 143 13.02 -8.16 -12.40
CA ILE A 143 12.06 -9.22 -12.72
C ILE A 143 11.69 -9.22 -14.21
N LEU A 144 11.27 -8.08 -14.74
CA LEU A 144 10.73 -8.01 -16.11
C LEU A 144 11.75 -8.35 -17.21
N PRO A 145 13.02 -7.91 -17.15
CA PRO A 145 14.01 -8.24 -18.17
C PRO A 145 14.46 -9.70 -18.16
N ASN A 146 14.49 -10.34 -16.99
CA ASN A 146 15.04 -11.69 -16.77
C ASN A 146 13.97 -12.80 -16.82
N GLY A 147 12.70 -12.42 -17.04
CA GLY A 147 11.56 -13.31 -16.89
C GLY A 147 11.17 -13.52 -15.42
N VAL A 148 9.91 -13.89 -15.20
CA VAL A 148 9.36 -14.06 -13.85
C VAL A 148 9.89 -15.33 -13.22
N ARG A 149 10.97 -15.21 -12.43
CA ARG A 149 11.51 -16.31 -11.62
C ARG A 149 10.98 -16.21 -10.20
N LEU A 150 10.55 -17.34 -9.64
CA LEU A 150 10.05 -17.41 -8.26
C LEU A 150 11.05 -16.86 -7.24
N LYS A 151 12.34 -17.18 -7.41
CA LYS A 151 13.41 -16.70 -6.52
C LYS A 151 13.47 -15.16 -6.45
N ASP A 152 13.35 -14.50 -7.60
CA ASP A 152 13.43 -13.04 -7.68
C ASP A 152 12.17 -12.40 -7.11
N LEU A 153 11.01 -13.04 -7.28
CA LEU A 153 9.75 -12.63 -6.66
C LEU A 153 9.82 -12.70 -5.13
N PHE A 154 10.35 -13.79 -4.57
CA PHE A 154 10.55 -13.94 -3.13
C PHE A 154 11.55 -12.92 -2.58
N HIS A 155 12.60 -12.58 -3.34
CA HIS A 155 13.56 -11.58 -2.92
C HIS A 155 12.91 -10.19 -2.83
N VAL A 156 12.16 -9.78 -3.87
CA VAL A 156 11.44 -8.51 -3.88
C VAL A 156 10.36 -8.45 -2.80
N LEU A 157 9.66 -9.56 -2.53
CA LEU A 157 8.70 -9.65 -1.44
C LEU A 157 9.38 -9.54 -0.07
N GLY A 158 10.51 -10.22 0.13
CA GLY A 158 11.28 -10.12 1.37
C GLY A 158 11.76 -8.70 1.65
N ASP A 159 12.22 -8.00 0.62
CA ASP A 159 12.62 -6.60 0.72
C ASP A 159 11.44 -5.67 1.07
N LEU A 160 10.27 -5.90 0.46
CA LEU A 160 9.04 -5.19 0.79
C LEU A 160 8.63 -5.40 2.25
N VAL A 161 8.65 -6.64 2.73
CA VAL A 161 8.32 -6.99 4.13
C VAL A 161 9.32 -6.34 5.08
N LEU A 162 10.61 -6.38 4.77
CA LEU A 162 11.65 -5.78 5.62
C LEU A 162 11.50 -4.26 5.70
N ILE A 163 11.26 -3.58 4.58
CA ILE A 163 10.99 -2.15 4.54
C ILE A 163 9.71 -1.83 5.33
N LEU A 164 8.64 -2.61 5.16
CA LEU A 164 7.40 -2.46 5.93
C LEU A 164 7.65 -2.60 7.44
N MET A 165 8.42 -3.59 7.87
CA MET A 165 8.75 -3.81 9.29
C MET A 165 9.58 -2.68 9.88
N LEU A 166 10.57 -2.15 9.14
CA LEU A 166 11.34 -0.97 9.54
C LEU A 166 10.45 0.25 9.73
N LEU A 167 9.53 0.43 8.80
CA LEU A 167 8.57 1.52 8.78
C LEU A 167 7.55 1.41 9.93
N ILE A 168 7.08 0.20 10.27
CA ILE A 168 6.28 -0.06 11.47
C ILE A 168 7.09 0.27 12.72
N GLY A 169 8.34 -0.19 12.80
CA GLY A 169 9.24 0.12 13.91
C GLY A 169 9.44 1.62 14.11
N ALA A 170 9.64 2.37 13.03
CA ALA A 170 9.74 3.83 13.08
C ALA A 170 8.44 4.47 13.58
N THR A 171 7.28 4.03 13.10
CA THR A 171 5.98 4.51 13.60
C THR A 171 5.80 4.26 15.09
N LEU A 172 6.12 3.05 15.57
CA LEU A 172 6.03 2.70 16.99
C LEU A 172 6.97 3.54 17.84
N LEU A 173 8.18 3.81 17.36
CA LEU A 173 9.13 4.71 18.02
C LEU A 173 8.55 6.13 18.13
N PHE A 174 8.00 6.69 17.05
CA PHE A 174 7.36 8.01 17.08
C PHE A 174 6.13 8.06 18.00
N ARG A 175 5.41 6.95 18.19
CA ARG A 175 4.27 6.88 19.13
C ARG A 175 4.72 6.85 20.59
N SER A 176 5.92 6.34 20.87
CA SER A 176 6.47 6.31 22.24
C SER A 176 7.03 7.64 22.74
N PHE A 177 7.03 8.71 21.91
CA PHE A 177 7.45 10.07 22.24
C PHE A 177 6.27 11.08 22.21
#